data_AF-A0A835V921-F1
#
_entry.id   AF-A0A835V921-F1
#
_cell.length_a   1.000
_cell.length_b   1.000
_cell.length_c   1.000
_cell.angle_alpha   90.00
_cell.angle_beta   90.00
_cell.angle_gamma   90.00
#
_symmetry.space_group_name_H-M   'P 1'
#
loop_
_entity.id
_entity.type
_entity.pdbx_description
1 polymer ?
#
loop_
_entity_poly.entity_id
_entity_poly.type
_entity_poly.pdbx_seq_one_letter_code
_entity_poly.pdbx_strand_id
1 'polypeptide(L)'
;MAGLFDKQSELYATARPDYPPEWFAKLAMLTTHHKLVWDVGTGNGQAAVCAAEHYDMVIATDVSEAQIRCATVHPKVRYVQTSVSTAADELVRLLGGEGMVDLVIVAQAVHWFDLPFFYSVATRVLRKPGGVIAVWGYNDVEVSPVFDSVFKLFHATTLPYWDPRILFLFDAYRSLPFPFESVGVGSEGNPEMLDLEKEKF
;
A
#
# COMPACT_ATOMS: atom_id res chain seq x y z
N MET A 1 -5.50 -5.98 11.59
CA MET A 1 -5.16 -4.60 11.19
C MET A 1 -5.97 -3.57 11.99
N ALA A 2 -7.30 -3.73 12.12
CA ALA A 2 -8.27 -2.76 12.66
C ALA A 2 -8.13 -2.34 14.15
N GLY A 3 -6.92 -2.22 14.69
CA GLY A 3 -6.73 -1.77 16.08
C GLY A 3 -5.28 -1.52 16.48
N LEU A 4 -4.30 -1.99 15.69
CA LEU A 4 -2.87 -1.85 16.02
C LEU A 4 -2.38 -0.39 15.93
N PHE A 5 -3.05 0.46 15.14
CA PHE A 5 -2.62 1.84 14.88
C PHE A 5 -3.70 2.90 15.17
N ASP A 6 -4.84 2.51 15.73
CA ASP A 6 -5.99 3.41 15.93
C ASP A 6 -5.71 4.50 16.98
N LYS A 7 -4.89 4.20 17.99
CA LYS A 7 -4.58 5.14 19.08
C LYS A 7 -3.49 6.16 18.72
N GLN A 8 -2.83 5.99 17.58
CA GLN A 8 -1.67 6.79 17.17
C GLN A 8 -1.82 7.34 15.74
N SER A 9 -3.03 7.40 15.18
CA SER A 9 -3.26 7.83 13.79
C SER A 9 -2.67 9.21 13.48
N GLU A 10 -2.72 10.16 14.43
CA GLU A 10 -2.09 11.48 14.27
C GLU A 10 -0.55 11.41 14.23
N LEU A 11 0.07 10.67 15.15
CA LEU A 11 1.53 10.43 15.14
C LEU A 11 1.96 9.69 13.87
N TYR A 12 1.16 8.71 13.45
CA TYR A 12 1.37 7.93 12.23
C TYR A 12 1.46 8.82 11.01
N ALA A 13 0.55 9.81 10.88
CA ALA A 13 0.53 10.75 9.77
C ALA A 13 1.82 11.59 9.68
N THR A 14 2.37 12.01 10.82
CA THR A 14 3.56 12.88 10.86
C THR A 14 4.90 12.13 10.76
N ALA A 15 4.94 10.86 11.16
CA ALA A 15 6.19 10.10 11.26
C ALA A 15 6.57 9.35 9.98
N ARG A 16 5.61 9.05 9.11
CA ARG A 16 5.82 8.23 7.91
C ARG A 16 6.64 8.99 6.85
N PRO A 17 7.56 8.33 6.13
CA PRO A 17 8.18 8.89 4.94
C PRO A 17 7.13 9.25 3.88
N ASP A 18 7.38 10.35 3.18
CA ASP A 18 6.65 10.66 1.95
C ASP A 18 7.15 9.75 0.83
N TYR A 19 6.29 9.51 -0.15
CA TYR A 19 6.65 8.76 -1.34
C TYR A 19 7.20 9.71 -2.41
N PRO A 20 8.27 9.33 -3.13
CA PRO A 20 8.82 10.14 -4.21
C PRO A 20 7.78 10.33 -5.33
N PRO A 21 7.54 11.55 -5.81
CA PRO A 21 6.58 11.81 -6.90
C PRO A 21 6.84 10.97 -8.16
N GLU A 22 8.11 10.74 -8.50
CA GLU A 22 8.53 9.94 -9.65
C GLU A 22 8.05 8.48 -9.57
N TRP A 23 7.78 7.95 -8.37
CA TRP A 23 7.23 6.61 -8.22
C TRP A 23 5.83 6.51 -8.81
N PHE A 24 4.96 7.48 -8.53
CA PHE A 24 3.60 7.47 -9.06
C PHE A 24 3.56 7.81 -10.55
N ALA A 25 4.49 8.63 -11.04
CA ALA A 25 4.68 8.83 -12.47
C ALA A 25 5.08 7.52 -13.18
N LYS A 26 6.00 6.74 -12.62
CA LYS A 26 6.40 5.42 -13.13
C LYS A 26 5.21 4.45 -13.13
N LEU A 27 4.42 4.39 -12.05
CA LEU A 27 3.21 3.57 -11.99
C LEU A 27 2.18 3.96 -13.06
N ALA A 28 1.96 5.26 -13.27
CA ALA A 28 1.06 5.74 -14.32
C ALA A 28 1.52 5.32 -15.72
N MET A 29 2.82 5.30 -16.00
CA MET A 29 3.35 4.83 -17.29
C MET A 29 3.13 3.34 -17.54
N LEU A 30 2.95 2.53 -16.50
CA LEU A 30 2.71 1.08 -16.62
C LEU A 30 1.23 0.74 -16.88
N THR A 31 0.31 1.64 -16.59
CA THR A 31 -1.13 1.47 -16.85
C THR A 31 -1.55 2.02 -18.21
N THR A 32 -2.50 1.37 -18.87
CA THR A 32 -3.02 1.82 -20.18
C THR A 32 -4.04 2.96 -20.09
N HIS A 33 -4.67 3.12 -18.93
CA HIS A 33 -5.67 4.16 -18.66
C HIS A 33 -5.43 4.76 -17.27
N HIS A 34 -5.94 5.97 -17.06
CA HIS A 34 -5.71 6.76 -15.85
C HIS A 34 -7.02 7.21 -15.18
N LYS A 35 -8.03 6.35 -15.15
CA LYS A 35 -9.36 6.68 -14.63
C LYS A 35 -9.53 6.35 -13.15
N LEU A 36 -9.21 5.13 -12.74
CA LEU A 36 -9.56 4.62 -11.42
C LEU A 36 -8.42 3.86 -10.75
N VAL A 37 -8.08 4.30 -9.55
CA VAL A 37 -7.16 3.61 -8.63
C VAL A 37 -7.95 3.02 -7.46
N TRP A 38 -7.58 1.82 -7.02
CA TRP A 38 -7.96 1.27 -5.73
C TRP A 38 -6.75 1.26 -4.79
N ASP A 39 -6.75 2.10 -3.77
CA ASP A 39 -5.74 2.08 -2.70
C ASP A 39 -6.28 1.28 -1.50
N VAL A 40 -5.65 0.13 -1.21
CA VAL A 40 -6.14 -0.86 -0.22
C VAL A 40 -5.27 -0.83 1.02
N GLY A 41 -5.89 -0.68 2.19
CA GLY A 41 -5.14 -0.39 3.42
C GLY A 41 -4.53 1.01 3.38
N THR A 42 -5.32 1.98 2.90
CA THR A 42 -4.87 3.34 2.58
C THR A 42 -4.38 4.13 3.80
N GLY A 43 -4.75 3.71 5.02
CA GLY A 43 -4.50 4.48 6.23
C GLY A 43 -5.14 5.87 6.15
N ASN A 44 -4.32 6.90 6.35
CA ASN A 44 -4.70 8.30 6.20
C ASN A 44 -4.53 8.83 4.76
N GLY A 45 -4.27 7.96 3.78
CA GLY A 45 -4.32 8.32 2.37
C GLY A 45 -3.04 8.86 1.75
N GLN A 46 -1.87 8.59 2.35
CA GLN A 46 -0.58 9.06 1.82
C GLN A 46 -0.37 8.64 0.35
N ALA A 47 -0.55 7.35 0.04
CA ALA A 47 -0.42 6.87 -1.33
C ALA A 47 -1.59 7.30 -2.22
N ALA A 48 -2.81 7.32 -1.69
CA ALA A 48 -4.01 7.75 -2.43
C ALA A 48 -3.89 9.18 -2.97
N VAL A 49 -3.39 10.13 -2.18
CA VAL A 49 -3.23 11.53 -2.62
C VAL A 49 -2.19 11.64 -3.73
N CYS A 50 -1.04 10.97 -3.60
CA CYS A 50 -0.04 10.98 -4.66
C CYS A 50 -0.55 10.33 -5.96
N ALA A 51 -1.32 9.25 -5.87
CA ALA A 51 -1.94 8.63 -7.04
C ALA A 51 -2.97 9.55 -7.72
N ALA A 52 -3.68 10.38 -6.96
CA ALA A 52 -4.68 11.30 -7.47
C ALA A 52 -4.13 12.42 -8.37
N GLU A 53 -2.81 12.65 -8.35
CA GLU A 53 -2.13 13.55 -9.30
C GLU A 53 -2.11 12.97 -10.72
N HIS A 54 -2.15 11.64 -10.86
CA HIS A 54 -2.04 10.95 -12.14
C HIS A 54 -3.34 10.33 -12.65
N TYR A 55 -4.32 10.10 -11.78
CA TYR A 55 -5.58 9.42 -12.12
C TYR A 55 -6.81 10.31 -11.83
N ASP A 56 -7.92 10.06 -12.53
CA ASP A 56 -9.16 10.84 -12.38
C ASP A 56 -9.84 10.64 -11.01
N MET A 57 -9.75 9.43 -10.45
CA MET A 57 -10.38 9.05 -9.18
C MET A 57 -9.57 7.98 -8.44
N VAL A 58 -9.53 8.09 -7.13
CA VAL A 58 -8.98 7.07 -6.23
C VAL A 58 -10.07 6.65 -5.25
N ILE A 59 -10.37 5.35 -5.20
CA ILE A 59 -11.16 4.76 -4.13
C ILE A 59 -10.17 4.19 -3.11
N ALA A 60 -10.14 4.81 -1.93
CA ALA A 60 -9.17 4.53 -0.89
C ALA A 60 -9.89 3.81 0.26
N THR A 61 -9.57 2.54 0.49
CA THR A 61 -10.25 1.69 1.47
C THR A 61 -9.35 1.34 2.64
N ASP A 62 -9.88 1.44 3.85
CA ASP A 62 -9.23 0.91 5.07
C ASP A 62 -10.28 0.32 6.01
N VAL A 63 -9.87 -0.63 6.84
CA VAL A 63 -10.73 -1.18 7.90
C VAL A 63 -10.76 -0.31 9.15
N SER A 64 -9.76 0.56 9.35
CA SER A 64 -9.68 1.48 10.48
C SER A 64 -10.43 2.76 10.21
N GLU A 65 -11.55 2.95 10.92
CA GLU A 65 -12.29 4.22 10.91
C GLU A 65 -11.41 5.39 11.40
N ALA A 66 -10.53 5.13 12.38
CA ALA A 66 -9.64 6.16 12.92
C ALA A 66 -8.67 6.70 11.87
N GLN A 67 -8.11 5.82 11.03
CA GLN A 67 -7.26 6.21 9.91
C GLN A 67 -8.03 7.03 8.87
N ILE A 68 -9.23 6.58 8.48
CA ILE A 68 -10.09 7.28 7.53
C ILE A 68 -10.49 8.67 8.03
N ARG A 69 -10.77 8.82 9.34
CA ARG A 69 -11.08 10.14 9.94
C ARG A 69 -9.91 11.12 9.90
N CYS A 70 -8.67 10.62 9.95
CA CYS A 70 -7.46 11.42 9.86
C CYS A 70 -6.95 11.57 8.42
N ALA A 71 -7.71 11.10 7.42
CA ALA A 71 -7.26 11.09 6.05
C ALA A 71 -7.17 12.50 5.44
N THR A 72 -6.16 12.72 4.62
CA THR A 72 -5.96 13.99 3.92
C THR A 72 -7.09 14.21 2.92
N VAL A 73 -7.81 15.33 3.04
CA VAL A 73 -8.90 15.66 2.12
C VAL A 73 -8.34 15.95 0.73
N HIS A 74 -8.84 15.27 -0.29
CA HIS A 74 -8.46 15.48 -1.69
C HIS A 74 -9.67 15.32 -2.63
N PRO A 75 -9.90 16.24 -3.60
CA PRO A 75 -11.12 16.24 -4.42
C PRO A 75 -11.31 15.01 -5.31
N LYS A 76 -10.23 14.29 -5.61
CA LYS A 76 -10.26 13.06 -6.42
C LYS A 76 -10.13 11.78 -5.59
N VAL A 77 -10.06 11.87 -4.26
CA VAL A 77 -9.94 10.69 -3.38
C VAL A 77 -11.24 10.49 -2.62
N ARG A 78 -11.83 9.31 -2.77
CA ARG A 78 -12.97 8.85 -2.00
C ARG A 78 -12.52 7.82 -0.98
N TYR A 79 -12.48 8.24 0.28
CA TYR A 79 -12.21 7.35 1.41
C TYR A 79 -13.44 6.53 1.79
N VAL A 80 -13.27 5.23 1.96
CA VAL A 80 -14.36 4.30 2.31
C VAL A 80 -13.87 3.35 3.40
N GLN A 81 -14.53 3.38 4.55
CA GLN A 81 -14.30 2.36 5.56
C GLN A 81 -14.88 1.03 5.08
N THR A 82 -14.07 -0.02 5.08
CA THR A 82 -14.50 -1.40 4.83
C THR A 82 -14.46 -2.21 6.13
N SER A 83 -14.98 -3.43 6.07
CA SER A 83 -14.90 -4.41 7.16
C SER A 83 -14.11 -5.62 6.69
N VAL A 84 -13.52 -6.36 7.64
CA VAL A 84 -12.98 -7.71 7.38
C VAL A 84 -14.05 -8.68 6.87
N SER A 85 -15.33 -8.36 7.07
CA SER A 85 -16.48 -9.12 6.59
C SER A 85 -17.08 -8.58 5.28
N THR A 86 -16.50 -7.53 4.68
CA THR A 86 -17.00 -6.99 3.41
C THR A 86 -16.87 -8.05 2.31
N ALA A 87 -17.97 -8.33 1.61
CA ALA A 87 -18.00 -9.38 0.60
C ALA A 87 -17.24 -8.96 -0.67
N ALA A 88 -16.68 -9.94 -1.39
CA ALA A 88 -15.97 -9.69 -2.65
C ALA A 88 -16.84 -8.94 -3.67
N ASP A 89 -18.11 -9.35 -3.84
CA ASP A 89 -19.02 -8.70 -4.79
C ASP A 89 -19.38 -7.27 -4.37
N GLU A 90 -19.38 -6.98 -3.07
CA GLU A 90 -19.59 -5.62 -2.57
C GLU A 90 -18.39 -4.73 -2.93
N LEU A 91 -17.16 -5.23 -2.71
CA LEU A 91 -15.93 -4.52 -3.13
C LEU A 91 -15.89 -4.31 -4.64
N VAL A 92 -16.22 -5.33 -5.44
CA VAL A 92 -16.25 -5.20 -6.90
C VAL A 92 -17.25 -4.13 -7.34
N ARG A 93 -18.44 -4.09 -6.75
CA ARG A 93 -19.45 -3.06 -7.06
C ARG A 93 -19.02 -1.67 -6.61
N LEU A 94 -18.40 -1.55 -5.42
CA LEU A 94 -17.82 -0.31 -4.93
C LEU A 94 -16.80 0.26 -5.91
N LEU A 95 -15.99 -0.61 -6.51
CA LEU A 95 -14.92 -0.30 -7.46
C LEU A 95 -15.41 -0.13 -8.92
N GLY A 96 -16.73 -0.02 -9.12
CA GLY A 96 -17.32 0.23 -10.44
C GLY A 96 -17.60 -1.02 -11.27
N GLY A 97 -17.25 -2.21 -10.78
CA GLY A 97 -17.46 -3.48 -11.46
C GLY A 97 -16.15 -4.17 -11.87
N GLU A 98 -16.28 -5.28 -12.59
CA GLU A 98 -15.14 -6.04 -13.09
C GLU A 98 -14.41 -5.29 -14.21
N GLY A 99 -13.08 -5.33 -14.20
CA GLY A 99 -12.24 -4.70 -15.24
C GLY A 99 -12.23 -3.18 -15.26
N MET A 100 -12.63 -2.51 -14.16
CA MET A 100 -12.76 -1.05 -14.10
C MET A 100 -11.57 -0.34 -13.46
N VAL A 101 -10.75 -1.04 -12.68
CA VAL A 101 -9.63 -0.46 -11.94
C VAL A 101 -8.35 -0.53 -12.77
N ASP A 102 -7.71 0.61 -12.97
CA ASP A 102 -6.47 0.73 -13.75
C ASP A 102 -5.25 0.38 -12.90
N LEU A 103 -5.24 0.81 -11.64
CA LEU A 103 -4.15 0.58 -10.70
C LEU A 103 -4.70 0.12 -9.35
N VAL A 104 -4.22 -1.01 -8.85
CA VAL A 104 -4.41 -1.42 -7.45
C VAL A 104 -3.12 -1.13 -6.69
N ILE A 105 -3.23 -0.37 -5.60
CA ILE A 105 -2.12 0.01 -4.73
C ILE A 105 -2.26 -0.69 -3.40
N VAL A 106 -1.16 -1.26 -2.90
CA VAL A 106 -1.02 -1.64 -1.50
C VAL A 106 0.31 -1.11 -0.98
N ALA A 107 0.25 0.01 -0.26
CA ALA A 107 1.41 0.66 0.31
C ALA A 107 1.51 0.32 1.80
N GLN A 108 2.55 -0.42 2.21
CA GLN A 108 2.81 -0.74 3.63
C GLN A 108 1.76 -1.62 4.34
N ALA A 109 0.91 -2.34 3.60
CA ALA A 109 -0.25 -3.02 4.18
C ALA A 109 -0.43 -4.51 3.83
N VAL A 110 0.13 -5.01 2.71
CA VAL A 110 -0.26 -6.30 2.12
C VAL A 110 -0.10 -7.49 3.07
N HIS A 111 0.92 -7.45 3.94
CA HIS A 111 1.23 -8.52 4.88
C HIS A 111 0.16 -8.71 5.95
N TRP A 112 -0.78 -7.75 6.10
CA TRP A 112 -1.92 -7.87 7.01
C TRP A 112 -3.14 -8.57 6.40
N PHE A 113 -3.16 -8.80 5.08
CA PHE A 113 -4.35 -9.22 4.34
C PHE A 113 -4.55 -10.72 4.32
N ASP A 114 -5.80 -11.13 4.07
CA ASP A 114 -6.10 -12.45 3.50
C ASP A 114 -5.75 -12.40 2.00
N LEU A 115 -4.57 -12.91 1.64
CA LEU A 115 -4.04 -12.81 0.28
C LEU A 115 -4.92 -13.54 -0.75
N PRO A 116 -5.38 -14.79 -0.53
CA PRO A 116 -6.33 -15.43 -1.45
C PRO A 116 -7.58 -14.60 -1.71
N PHE A 117 -8.20 -14.05 -0.67
CA PHE A 117 -9.37 -13.19 -0.82
C PHE A 117 -9.03 -11.91 -1.60
N PHE A 118 -7.98 -11.19 -1.16
CA PHE A 118 -7.56 -9.95 -1.79
C PHE A 118 -7.23 -10.13 -3.28
N TYR A 119 -6.44 -11.14 -3.63
CA TYR A 119 -6.07 -11.42 -5.02
C TYR A 119 -7.26 -11.83 -5.87
N SER A 120 -8.26 -12.51 -5.30
CA SER A 120 -9.50 -12.81 -6.01
C SER A 120 -10.26 -11.54 -6.41
N VAL A 121 -10.31 -10.54 -5.53
CA VAL A 121 -10.96 -9.24 -5.80
C VAL A 121 -10.12 -8.43 -6.77
N ALA A 122 -8.82 -8.28 -6.51
CA ALA A 122 -7.88 -7.56 -7.37
C ALA A 122 -7.94 -8.07 -8.81
N THR A 123 -7.91 -9.39 -9.01
CA THR A 123 -7.98 -10.02 -10.33
C THR A 123 -9.30 -9.74 -11.08
N ARG A 124 -10.41 -9.57 -10.35
CA ARG A 124 -11.72 -9.25 -10.93
C ARG A 124 -11.83 -7.79 -11.32
N VAL A 125 -11.37 -6.88 -10.45
CA VAL A 125 -11.52 -5.43 -10.67
C VAL A 125 -10.47 -4.85 -11.62
N LEU A 126 -9.28 -5.45 -11.70
CA LEU A 126 -8.21 -5.00 -12.58
C LEU A 126 -8.64 -5.02 -14.04
N ARG A 127 -8.39 -3.91 -14.73
CA ARG A 127 -8.62 -3.77 -16.17
C ARG A 127 -7.82 -4.80 -16.95
N LYS A 128 -8.46 -5.39 -17.96
CA LYS A 128 -7.84 -6.34 -18.88
C LYS A 128 -8.05 -5.86 -20.33
N PRO A 129 -6.97 -5.67 -21.11
CA PRO A 129 -5.56 -5.62 -20.71
C PRO A 129 -5.15 -4.29 -20.04
N GLY A 130 -4.00 -4.29 -19.36
CA GLY A 130 -3.29 -3.06 -18.99
C GLY A 130 -3.58 -2.48 -17.60
N GLY A 131 -4.34 -3.19 -16.76
CA GLY A 131 -4.39 -2.90 -15.33
C GLY A 131 -3.13 -3.40 -14.61
N VAL A 132 -2.70 -2.68 -13.58
CA VAL A 132 -1.48 -2.98 -12.80
C VAL A 132 -1.84 -3.12 -11.32
N ILE A 133 -1.22 -4.07 -10.64
CA ILE A 133 -1.17 -4.12 -9.18
C ILE A 133 0.24 -3.82 -8.71
N ALA A 134 0.37 -2.87 -7.79
CA ALA A 134 1.62 -2.44 -7.20
C ALA A 134 1.57 -2.61 -5.68
N VAL A 135 2.54 -3.36 -5.16
CA VAL A 135 2.68 -3.66 -3.73
C VAL A 135 4.07 -3.24 -3.30
N TRP A 136 4.17 -2.40 -2.27
CA TRP A 136 5.47 -1.96 -1.76
C TRP A 136 5.44 -1.70 -0.26
N GLY A 137 6.64 -1.60 0.31
CA GLY A 137 6.89 -1.37 1.72
C GLY A 137 8.33 -0.92 1.93
N TYR A 138 8.62 -0.53 3.16
CA TYR A 138 9.94 -0.13 3.64
C TYR A 138 10.07 -0.55 5.11
N ASN A 139 11.30 -0.85 5.56
CA ASN A 139 11.57 -1.32 6.91
C ASN A 139 12.65 -0.49 7.60
N ASP A 140 13.79 -0.41 6.93
CA ASP A 140 14.99 0.12 7.53
C ASP A 140 15.11 1.61 7.22
N VAL A 141 15.70 2.31 8.17
CA VAL A 141 16.12 3.69 8.00
C VAL A 141 17.63 3.69 8.16
N GLU A 142 18.34 4.19 7.16
CA GLU A 142 19.78 4.43 7.23
C GLU A 142 20.01 5.92 7.50
N VAL A 143 20.72 6.22 8.58
CA VAL A 143 20.98 7.60 9.02
C VAL A 143 22.48 7.84 9.19
N SER A 144 23.15 6.99 9.96
CA SER A 144 24.59 7.07 10.20
C SER A 144 25.09 5.78 10.85
N PRO A 145 26.37 5.40 10.70
CA PRO A 145 26.89 4.16 11.26
C PRO A 145 26.61 3.97 12.76
N VAL A 146 26.61 5.07 13.52
CA VAL A 146 26.32 5.04 14.97
C VAL A 146 24.84 4.78 15.22
N PHE A 147 23.95 5.53 14.57
CA PHE A 147 22.50 5.35 14.72
C PHE A 147 22.07 3.97 14.24
N ASP A 148 22.52 3.56 13.06
CA ASP A 148 22.11 2.31 12.40
C ASP A 148 22.50 1.10 13.25
N SER A 149 23.65 1.15 13.93
CA SER A 149 24.09 0.09 14.85
C SER A 149 23.17 -0.03 16.07
N VAL A 150 22.73 1.09 16.65
CA VAL A 150 21.79 1.10 17.79
C VAL A 150 20.41 0.66 17.33
N PHE A 151 19.95 1.13 16.16
CA PHE A 151 18.65 0.77 15.60
C PHE A 151 18.55 -0.73 15.31
N LYS A 152 19.60 -1.35 14.74
CA LYS A 152 19.67 -2.80 14.53
C LYS A 152 19.53 -3.59 15.83
N LEU A 153 20.19 -3.14 16.91
CA LEU A 153 20.08 -3.78 18.22
C LEU A 153 18.65 -3.66 18.76
N PHE A 154 18.08 -2.45 18.73
CA PHE A 154 16.69 -2.22 19.14
C PHE A 154 15.73 -3.13 18.36
N HIS A 155 15.84 -3.15 17.03
CA HIS A 155 15.00 -3.97 16.17
C HIS A 155 15.05 -5.44 16.58
N ALA A 156 16.25 -6.01 16.74
CA ALA A 156 16.45 -7.39 17.18
C ALA A 156 15.79 -7.68 18.55
N THR A 157 15.88 -6.76 19.51
CA THR A 157 15.23 -6.93 20.82
C THR A 157 13.71 -6.85 20.79
N THR A 158 13.14 -6.17 19.79
CA THR A 158 11.68 -6.06 19.65
C THR A 158 11.04 -7.23 18.92
N LEU A 159 11.79 -8.02 18.14
CA LEU A 159 11.28 -9.13 17.31
C LEU A 159 10.22 -10.01 18.01
N PRO A 160 10.37 -10.44 19.28
CA PRO A 160 9.38 -11.29 19.94
C PRO A 160 8.01 -10.64 20.17
N TYR A 161 7.92 -9.31 20.08
CA TYR A 161 6.70 -8.54 20.30
C TYR A 161 5.95 -8.21 19.01
N TRP A 162 6.52 -8.51 17.85
CA TRP A 162 5.88 -8.26 16.57
C TRP A 162 4.91 -9.38 16.20
N ASP A 163 3.84 -9.02 15.51
CA ASP A 163 3.00 -10.01 14.84
C ASP A 163 3.84 -10.71 13.74
N PRO A 164 3.86 -12.05 13.67
CA PRO A 164 4.68 -12.80 12.72
C PRO A 164 4.46 -12.43 11.26
N ARG A 165 3.30 -11.85 10.91
CA ARG A 165 3.03 -11.37 9.55
C ARG A 165 4.00 -10.28 9.09
N ILE A 166 4.62 -9.54 10.00
CA ILE A 166 5.63 -8.53 9.66
C ILE A 166 6.86 -9.14 8.96
N LEU A 167 7.10 -10.45 9.13
CA LEU A 167 8.25 -11.12 8.53
C LEU A 167 8.26 -11.04 7.00
N PHE A 168 7.09 -10.99 6.36
CA PHE A 168 7.01 -10.71 4.92
C PHE A 168 7.60 -9.35 4.57
N LEU A 169 7.27 -8.33 5.37
CA LEU A 169 7.81 -6.99 5.16
C LEU A 169 9.32 -7.02 5.38
N PHE A 170 9.83 -7.59 6.49
CA PHE A 170 11.28 -7.68 6.78
C PHE A 170 12.09 -8.44 5.74
N ASP A 171 11.50 -9.43 5.07
CA ASP A 171 12.10 -10.13 3.93
C ASP A 171 11.98 -9.33 2.60
N ALA A 172 11.63 -8.04 2.69
CA ALA A 172 11.37 -7.16 1.55
C ALA A 172 10.33 -7.74 0.56
N TYR A 173 9.36 -8.51 1.07
CA TYR A 173 8.37 -9.26 0.31
C TYR A 173 8.90 -10.34 -0.63
N ARG A 174 10.17 -10.79 -0.52
CA ARG A 174 10.69 -11.90 -1.34
C ARG A 174 9.87 -13.18 -1.20
N SER A 175 9.47 -13.52 0.02
CA SER A 175 8.65 -14.71 0.30
C SER A 175 7.13 -14.48 0.19
N LEU A 176 6.67 -13.26 -0.14
CA LEU A 176 5.25 -12.96 -0.28
C LEU A 176 4.69 -13.65 -1.55
N PRO A 177 3.64 -14.48 -1.45
CA PRO A 177 2.97 -15.00 -2.64
C PRO A 177 2.41 -13.84 -3.46
N PHE A 178 2.73 -13.76 -4.75
CA PHE A 178 2.33 -12.65 -5.61
C PHE A 178 2.06 -13.15 -7.04
N PRO A 179 0.86 -13.70 -7.31
CA PRO A 179 0.56 -14.47 -8.52
C PRO A 179 0.22 -13.58 -9.73
N PHE A 180 0.96 -12.49 -9.94
CA PHE A 180 0.77 -11.55 -11.03
C PHE A 180 1.99 -11.51 -11.95
N GLU A 181 1.74 -11.34 -13.24
CA GLU A 181 2.81 -11.20 -14.23
C GLU A 181 3.60 -9.91 -14.01
N SER A 182 4.92 -9.99 -14.17
CA SER A 182 5.77 -8.80 -14.05
C SER A 182 5.52 -7.84 -15.19
N VAL A 183 5.43 -6.55 -14.85
CA VAL A 183 5.40 -5.44 -15.81
C VAL A 183 6.78 -4.80 -16.00
N GLY A 184 7.85 -5.53 -15.65
CA GLY A 184 9.23 -5.06 -15.70
C GLY A 184 9.70 -4.33 -14.44
N VAL A 185 8.87 -4.31 -13.38
CA VAL A 185 9.17 -3.68 -12.10
C VAL A 185 8.83 -4.64 -10.96
N GLY A 186 9.82 -5.46 -10.59
CA GLY A 186 9.68 -6.53 -9.61
C GLY A 186 8.78 -7.70 -10.05
N SER A 187 8.85 -8.80 -9.30
CA SER A 187 7.98 -9.96 -9.42
C SER A 187 7.97 -10.78 -8.13
N GLU A 188 7.13 -11.81 -8.04
CA GLU A 188 7.24 -12.83 -6.99
C GLU A 188 8.68 -13.35 -6.87
N GLY A 189 9.18 -13.46 -5.64
CA GLY A 189 10.56 -13.86 -5.34
C GLY A 189 11.64 -12.80 -5.63
N ASN A 190 11.36 -11.82 -6.48
CA ASN A 190 12.33 -10.84 -6.99
C ASN A 190 11.76 -9.41 -6.94
N PRO A 191 11.50 -8.86 -5.73
CA PRO A 191 11.07 -7.48 -5.57
C PRO A 191 12.15 -6.51 -6.07
N GLU A 192 11.75 -5.42 -6.70
CA GLU A 192 12.65 -4.34 -7.07
C GLU A 192 12.89 -3.45 -5.83
N MET A 193 14.16 -3.15 -5.56
CA MET A 193 14.53 -2.20 -4.50
C MET A 193 14.49 -0.79 -5.06
N LEU A 194 13.84 0.11 -4.33
CA LEU A 194 13.72 1.52 -4.68
C LEU A 194 14.30 2.36 -3.54
N ASP A 195 15.10 3.36 -3.90
CA ASP A 195 15.59 4.33 -2.93
C ASP A 195 14.47 5.33 -2.62
N LEU A 196 14.07 5.38 -1.35
CA LEU A 196 13.12 6.39 -0.84
C LEU A 196 13.93 7.44 -0.08
N GLU A 197 14.32 8.51 -0.78
CA GLU A 197 14.97 9.64 -0.11
C GLU A 197 13.92 10.52 0.57
N LYS A 198 14.08 10.75 1.87
CA LYS A 198 13.38 11.84 2.57
C LYS A 198 14.32 13.05 2.59
N GLU A 199 13.87 14.20 2.08
CA GLU A 199 14.65 15.43 2.19
C GLU A 199 15.10 15.64 3.64
N LYS A 200 16.40 15.85 3.83
CA LYS A 200 16.97 16.09 5.15
C LYS A 200 16.44 17.44 5.64
N PHE A 201 15.76 17.43 6.79
CA PHE A 201 15.36 18.62 7.54
C PHE A 201 16.56 19.52 7.85
#